data_AF-A0AAU1H0P5-F1
#
_entry.id   AF-A0AAU1H0P5-F1
#
_cell.length_a   1.000
_cell.length_b   1.000
_cell.length_c   1.000
_cell.angle_alpha   90.00
_cell.angle_beta   90.00
_cell.angle_gamma   90.00
#
_symmetry.space_group_name_H-M   'P 1'
#
loop_
_entity.id
_entity.type
_entity.pdbx_description
1 polymer ?
#
loop_
_entity_poly.entity_id
_entity_poly.type
_entity_poly.pdbx_seq_one_letter_code
_entity_poly.pdbx_strand_id
1 'polypeptide(L)'
;MTHELRARLSRRRWPWSNTTSRGSDIATAAVLLIVEVLVFGWTMFGYGMDGWAAQGNREEIDEADLASIAFMQHFLIAVAVLFVLAALSRSPWTAVLQLLTVGAVAMMLVLGQHEYELSHPDPAPTPSAGYSPCYSGSGRCN
;
A
#
# COMPACT_ATOMS: atom_id res chain seq x y z
N MET A 1 47.72 33.10 4.97
CA MET A 1 47.09 32.34 6.08
C MET A 1 45.69 31.83 5.69
N THR A 2 45.49 31.40 4.44
CA THR A 2 44.15 31.11 3.89
C THR A 2 44.08 29.79 3.09
N HIS A 3 45.22 29.14 2.83
CA HIS A 3 45.28 27.87 2.09
C HIS A 3 45.04 26.62 2.97
N GLU A 4 45.31 26.73 4.28
CA GLU A 4 45.14 25.63 5.26
C GLU A 4 43.65 25.33 5.58
N LEU A 5 42.76 26.32 5.41
CA LEU A 5 41.32 26.15 5.70
C LEU A 5 40.58 25.35 4.63
N ARG A 6 41.10 25.30 3.39
CA ARG A 6 40.47 24.53 2.30
C ARG A 6 40.75 23.01 2.41
N ALA A 7 41.85 22.63 3.07
CA ALA A 7 42.25 21.23 3.23
C ALA A 7 41.40 20.46 4.27
N ARG A 8 40.70 21.14 5.18
CA ARG A 8 39.85 20.49 6.20
C ARG A 8 38.42 20.19 5.73
N LEU A 9 37.95 20.79 4.64
CA LEU A 9 36.60 20.55 4.12
C LEU A 9 36.50 19.31 3.21
N SER A 10 37.62 18.72 2.79
CA SER A 10 37.63 17.52 1.92
C SER A 10 37.59 16.18 2.68
N ARG A 11 37.49 16.21 4.02
CA ARG A 11 37.45 15.00 4.88
C ARG A 11 36.13 14.77 5.61
N ARG A 12 35.02 15.33 5.14
CA ARG A 12 33.72 14.72 5.45
C ARG A 12 33.56 13.47 4.59
N ARG A 13 34.25 12.39 4.98
CA ARG A 13 33.82 11.04 4.58
C ARG A 13 32.42 10.88 5.15
N TRP A 14 31.44 11.06 4.27
CA TRP A 14 30.05 10.78 4.54
C TRP A 14 29.97 9.33 5.04
N PRO A 15 29.34 9.03 6.20
CA PRO A 15 29.42 7.70 6.84
C PRO A 15 28.71 6.58 6.07
N TRP A 16 28.19 6.88 4.88
CA TRP A 16 27.37 6.02 4.03
C TRP A 16 28.15 5.56 2.78
N SER A 17 29.48 5.45 2.88
CA SER A 17 30.34 5.05 1.75
C SER A 17 30.54 3.54 1.63
N ASN A 18 29.85 2.72 2.43
CA ASN A 18 29.84 1.28 2.24
C ASN A 18 28.71 0.92 1.29
N THR A 19 29.05 0.82 0.00
CA THR A 19 28.19 0.18 -0.99
C THR A 19 27.91 -1.24 -0.52
N THR A 20 26.66 -1.58 -0.23
CA THR A 20 26.24 -2.95 0.06
C THR A 20 26.76 -3.86 -1.05
N SER A 21 27.43 -4.96 -0.70
CA SER A 21 27.92 -5.89 -1.71
C SER A 21 26.73 -6.41 -2.52
N ARG A 22 26.88 -6.57 -3.84
CA ARG A 22 25.78 -6.98 -4.72
C ARG A 22 25.12 -8.29 -4.26
N GLY A 23 25.91 -9.21 -3.69
CA GLY A 23 25.40 -10.45 -3.10
C GLY A 23 24.54 -10.23 -1.85
N SER A 24 24.95 -9.31 -0.97
CA SER A 24 24.15 -8.94 0.21
C SER A 24 22.86 -8.22 -0.18
N ASP A 25 22.89 -7.33 -1.18
CA ASP A 25 21.69 -6.64 -1.68
C ASP A 25 20.67 -7.64 -2.22
N ILE A 26 21.11 -8.59 -3.06
CA ILE A 26 20.23 -9.63 -3.62
C ILE A 26 19.68 -10.55 -2.52
N ALA A 27 20.52 -10.99 -1.57
CA ALA A 27 20.08 -11.85 -0.48
C ALA A 27 19.06 -11.14 0.42
N THR A 28 19.31 -9.88 0.77
CA THR A 28 18.35 -9.06 1.52
C THR A 28 17.04 -8.88 0.76
N ALA A 29 17.12 -8.55 -0.53
CA ALA A 29 15.92 -8.38 -1.36
C ALA A 29 15.10 -9.67 -1.46
N ALA A 30 15.75 -10.82 -1.62
CA ALA A 30 15.08 -12.13 -1.67
C ALA A 30 14.42 -12.49 -0.34
N VAL A 31 15.09 -12.27 0.79
CA VAL A 31 14.52 -12.52 2.12
C VAL A 31 13.31 -11.64 2.37
N LEU A 32 13.41 -10.33 2.09
CA LEU A 32 12.29 -9.40 2.24
C LEU A 32 11.11 -9.81 1.37
N LEU A 33 11.35 -10.12 0.10
CA LEU A 33 10.30 -10.55 -0.82
C LEU A 33 9.61 -11.84 -0.33
N ILE A 34 10.36 -12.83 0.15
CA ILE A 34 9.79 -14.07 0.70
C ILE A 34 8.92 -13.77 1.92
N VAL A 35 9.42 -12.96 2.86
CA VAL A 35 8.67 -12.60 4.07
C VAL A 35 7.40 -11.83 3.71
N GLU A 36 7.48 -10.88 2.78
CA GLU A 36 6.33 -10.11 2.29
C GLU A 36 5.27 -11.03 1.69
N VAL A 37 5.66 -11.93 0.79
CA VAL A 37 4.73 -12.88 0.14
C VAL A 37 4.10 -13.81 1.17
N LEU A 38 4.88 -14.32 2.13
CA LEU A 38 4.36 -15.21 3.16
C LEU A 38 3.37 -14.50 4.10
N VAL A 39 3.73 -13.32 4.60
CA VAL A 39 2.86 -12.54 5.49
C VAL A 39 1.59 -12.13 4.75
N PHE A 40 1.73 -11.54 3.57
CA PHE A 40 0.58 -11.10 2.77
C PHE A 40 -0.32 -12.27 2.38
N GLY A 41 0.27 -13.33 1.81
CA GLY A 41 -0.48 -14.51 1.37
C GLY A 41 -1.19 -15.23 2.50
N TRP A 42 -0.54 -15.40 3.65
CA TRP A 42 -1.14 -16.03 4.83
C TRP A 42 -2.30 -15.20 5.37
N THR A 43 -2.12 -13.89 5.52
CA THR A 43 -3.16 -13.02 6.06
C THR A 43 -4.36 -12.89 5.12
N MET A 44 -4.13 -12.72 3.81
CA MET A 44 -5.22 -12.68 2.82
C MET A 44 -5.97 -14.01 2.73
N PHE A 45 -5.27 -15.14 2.89
CA PHE A 45 -5.93 -16.43 2.98
C PHE A 45 -6.82 -16.53 4.22
N GLY A 46 -6.38 -15.99 5.36
CA GLY A 46 -7.19 -15.88 6.58
C GLY A 46 -8.49 -15.10 6.35
N TYR A 47 -8.40 -13.87 5.83
CA TYR A 47 -9.59 -13.07 5.53
C TYR A 47 -10.53 -13.73 4.54
N GLY A 48 -9.98 -14.39 3.50
CA GLY A 48 -10.78 -15.19 2.59
C GLY A 48 -11.54 -16.31 3.32
N MET A 49 -10.86 -17.05 4.19
CA MET A 49 -11.47 -18.12 4.99
C MET A 49 -12.55 -17.61 5.94
N ASP A 50 -12.36 -16.44 6.55
CA ASP A 50 -13.36 -15.81 7.42
C ASP A 50 -14.63 -15.47 6.62
N GLY A 51 -14.47 -14.90 5.41
CA GLY A 51 -15.59 -14.64 4.49
C GLY A 51 -16.31 -15.92 4.03
N TRP A 52 -15.58 -17.01 3.77
CA TRP A 52 -16.18 -18.33 3.47
C TRP A 52 -16.90 -18.94 4.68
N ALA A 53 -16.34 -18.75 5.88
CA ALA A 53 -16.88 -19.30 7.13
C ALA A 53 -18.16 -18.60 7.60
N ALA A 54 -18.36 -17.33 7.22
CA ALA A 54 -19.53 -16.53 7.59
C ALA A 54 -20.87 -17.07 7.04
N GLN A 55 -20.88 -18.10 6.18
CA GLN A 55 -22.09 -18.79 5.68
C GLN A 55 -23.23 -17.87 5.18
N GLY A 56 -22.90 -16.67 4.69
CA GLY A 56 -23.88 -15.69 4.20
C GLY A 56 -24.34 -14.65 5.24
N ASN A 57 -23.76 -14.63 6.44
CA ASN A 57 -23.90 -13.52 7.38
C ASN A 57 -23.20 -12.28 6.82
N ARG A 58 -23.97 -11.32 6.32
CA ARG A 58 -23.44 -10.13 5.64
C ARG A 58 -22.61 -9.23 6.55
N GLU A 59 -22.94 -9.11 7.83
CA GLU A 59 -22.19 -8.27 8.76
C GLU A 59 -20.76 -8.80 8.96
N GLU A 60 -20.61 -10.11 9.11
CA GLU A 60 -19.31 -10.75 9.31
C GLU A 60 -18.46 -10.77 8.03
N ILE A 61 -19.09 -10.86 6.86
CA ILE A 61 -18.41 -10.69 5.57
C ILE A 61 -17.90 -9.26 5.39
N ASP A 62 -18.73 -8.26 5.72
CA ASP A 62 -18.34 -6.85 5.61
C ASP A 62 -17.20 -6.50 6.57
N GLU A 63 -17.24 -7.02 7.81
CA GLU A 63 -16.13 -6.88 8.76
C GLU A 63 -14.82 -7.49 8.25
N ALA A 64 -14.87 -8.68 7.65
CA ALA A 64 -13.70 -9.32 7.06
C ALA A 64 -13.13 -8.53 5.86
N ASP A 65 -13.99 -7.98 5.01
CA ASP A 65 -13.60 -7.14 3.88
C ASP A 65 -12.95 -5.83 4.34
N LEU A 66 -13.53 -5.14 5.32
CA LEU A 66 -12.91 -3.94 5.91
C LEU A 66 -11.56 -4.26 6.56
N ALA A 67 -11.46 -5.38 7.29
CA ALA A 67 -10.20 -5.80 7.92
C ALA A 67 -9.11 -6.09 6.88
N SER A 68 -9.49 -6.73 5.77
CA SER A 68 -8.62 -6.98 4.62
C SER A 68 -8.12 -5.69 3.98
N ILE A 69 -9.01 -4.73 3.71
CA ILE A 69 -8.66 -3.41 3.17
C ILE A 69 -7.73 -2.65 4.12
N ALA A 70 -8.07 -2.62 5.41
CA ALA A 70 -7.25 -1.96 6.42
C ALA A 70 -5.86 -2.60 6.49
N PHE A 71 -5.77 -3.94 6.50
CA PHE A 71 -4.50 -4.65 6.48
C PHE A 71 -3.67 -4.28 5.24
N MET A 72 -4.27 -4.31 4.04
CA MET A 72 -3.57 -3.95 2.80
C MET A 72 -3.02 -2.51 2.83
N GLN A 73 -3.75 -1.57 3.42
CA GLN A 73 -3.25 -0.19 3.62
C GLN A 73 -2.01 -0.14 4.53
N HIS A 74 -2.06 -0.81 5.68
CA HIS A 74 -0.93 -0.84 6.61
C HIS A 74 0.27 -1.58 6.01
N PHE A 75 0.02 -2.67 5.29
CA PHE A 75 1.05 -3.42 4.58
C PHE A 75 1.72 -2.58 3.49
N LEU A 76 0.94 -1.84 2.70
CA LEU A 76 1.45 -0.92 1.69
C LEU A 76 2.37 0.14 2.30
N ILE A 77 1.96 0.75 3.42
CA ILE A 77 2.77 1.72 4.16
C ILE A 77 4.09 1.08 4.61
N ALA A 78 4.05 -0.13 5.17
CA ALA A 78 5.25 -0.83 5.64
C ALA A 78 6.25 -1.10 4.49
N VAL A 79 5.78 -1.63 3.36
CA VAL A 79 6.62 -1.91 2.18
C VAL A 79 7.13 -0.61 1.55
N ALA A 80 6.32 0.45 1.52
CA ALA A 80 6.77 1.76 1.04
C ALA A 80 7.90 2.34 1.92
N VAL A 81 7.84 2.14 3.23
CA VAL A 81 8.94 2.51 4.14
C VAL A 81 10.20 1.69 3.83
N LEU A 82 10.08 0.38 3.61
CA LEU A 82 11.21 -0.47 3.20
C LEU A 82 11.81 -0.03 1.87
N PHE A 83 10.99 0.34 0.89
CA PHE A 83 11.44 0.94 -0.37
C PHE A 83 12.26 2.21 -0.13
N VAL A 84 11.76 3.15 0.68
CA VAL A 84 12.48 4.39 1.00
C VAL A 84 13.82 4.09 1.68
N LEU A 85 13.84 3.17 2.65
CA LEU A 85 15.06 2.75 3.33
C LEU A 85 16.06 2.11 2.37
N ALA A 86 15.59 1.27 1.44
CA ALA A 86 16.43 0.64 0.41
C ALA A 86 17.01 1.67 -0.59
N ALA A 87 16.21 2.67 -0.97
CA ALA A 87 16.66 3.76 -1.82
C ALA A 87 17.73 4.62 -1.12
N LEU A 88 17.54 4.92 0.17
CA LEU A 88 18.51 5.67 0.98
C LEU A 88 19.82 4.90 1.22
N SER A 89 19.74 3.57 1.38
CA SER A 89 20.91 2.70 1.57
C SER A 89 21.67 2.38 0.28
N ARG A 90 21.21 2.89 -0.87
CA ARG A 90 21.78 2.61 -2.21
C ARG A 90 21.84 1.11 -2.54
N SER A 91 20.77 0.40 -2.20
CA SER A 91 20.59 -1.04 -2.47
C SER A 91 19.67 -1.21 -3.68
N PRO A 92 20.18 -1.13 -4.93
CA PRO A 92 19.33 -0.99 -6.12
C PRO A 92 18.41 -2.18 -6.34
N TRP A 93 18.84 -3.42 -6.05
CA TRP A 93 17.98 -4.60 -6.25
C TRP A 93 16.87 -4.65 -5.22
N THR A 94 17.18 -4.35 -3.96
CA THR A 94 16.17 -4.24 -2.91
C THR A 94 15.16 -3.14 -3.28
N ALA A 95 15.61 -1.96 -3.69
CA ALA A 95 14.71 -0.87 -4.07
C ALA A 95 13.80 -1.23 -5.26
N VAL A 96 14.31 -1.91 -6.29
CA VAL A 96 13.49 -2.34 -7.43
C VAL A 96 12.44 -3.36 -7.01
N LEU A 97 12.80 -4.37 -6.22
CA LEU A 97 11.84 -5.38 -5.77
C LEU A 97 10.79 -4.78 -4.84
N GLN A 98 11.19 -3.92 -3.92
CA GLN A 98 10.27 -3.21 -3.03
C GLN A 98 9.30 -2.31 -3.83
N LEU A 99 9.77 -1.63 -4.87
CA LEU A 99 8.91 -0.83 -5.74
C LEU A 99 7.87 -1.69 -6.47
N LEU A 100 8.26 -2.90 -6.92
CA LEU A 100 7.33 -3.85 -7.52
C LEU A 100 6.31 -4.35 -6.50
N THR A 101 6.73 -4.66 -5.27
CA THR A 101 5.80 -5.04 -4.19
C THR A 101 4.82 -3.90 -3.89
N VAL A 102 5.29 -2.65 -3.76
CA VAL A 102 4.43 -1.47 -3.58
C VAL A 102 3.40 -1.37 -4.70
N GLY A 103 3.83 -1.50 -5.97
CA GLY A 103 2.94 -1.44 -7.12
C GLY A 103 1.88 -2.54 -7.10
N ALA A 104 2.27 -3.78 -6.80
CA ALA A 104 1.36 -4.92 -6.73
C ALA A 104 0.32 -4.76 -5.61
N VAL A 105 0.75 -4.40 -4.40
CA VAL A 105 -0.15 -4.19 -3.25
C VAL A 105 -1.07 -3.01 -3.50
N ALA A 106 -0.57 -1.90 -4.04
CA ALA A 106 -1.38 -0.74 -4.37
C ALA A 106 -2.46 -1.08 -5.41
N MET A 107 -2.12 -1.87 -6.44
CA MET A 107 -3.10 -2.33 -7.44
C MET A 107 -4.17 -3.21 -6.79
N MET A 108 -3.79 -4.17 -5.94
CA MET A 108 -4.74 -5.02 -5.23
C MET A 108 -5.65 -4.22 -4.30
N LEU A 109 -5.10 -3.25 -3.57
CA LEU A 109 -5.87 -2.36 -2.69
C LEU A 109 -6.90 -1.56 -3.48
N VAL A 110 -6.53 -0.98 -4.62
CA VAL A 110 -7.46 -0.23 -5.48
C VAL A 110 -8.58 -1.13 -6.00
N LEU A 111 -8.26 -2.35 -6.43
CA LEU A 111 -9.28 -3.31 -6.87
C LEU A 111 -10.23 -3.69 -5.74
N GLY A 112 -9.70 -4.00 -4.55
CA GLY A 112 -10.50 -4.34 -3.38
C GLY A 112 -11.39 -3.18 -2.91
N GLN A 113 -10.87 -1.96 -2.90
CA GLN A 113 -11.67 -0.76 -2.60
C GLN A 113 -12.77 -0.55 -3.64
N HIS A 114 -12.47 -0.75 -4.92
CA HIS A 114 -13.45 -0.58 -5.98
C HIS A 114 -14.59 -1.62 -5.89
N GLU A 115 -14.26 -2.88 -5.62
CA GLU A 115 -15.25 -3.94 -5.40
C GLU A 115 -16.12 -3.67 -4.15
N TYR A 116 -15.49 -3.14 -3.10
CA TYR A 116 -16.19 -2.73 -1.88
C TYR A 116 -17.20 -1.61 -2.14
N GLU A 117 -16.79 -0.55 -2.85
CA GLU A 117 -17.65 0.59 -3.21
C GLU A 117 -18.83 0.16 -4.11
N LEU A 118 -18.59 -0.76 -5.06
CA LEU A 118 -19.65 -1.31 -5.92
C LEU A 118 -20.69 -2.10 -5.12
N SER A 119 -20.28 -2.76 -4.05
CA SER A 119 -21.15 -3.54 -3.17
C SER A 119 -21.84 -2.68 -2.11
N HIS A 120 -21.28 -1.51 -1.80
CA HIS A 120 -21.75 -0.57 -0.79
C HIS A 120 -21.96 0.83 -1.38
N PRO A 121 -22.98 1.03 -2.23
CA PRO A 121 -23.27 2.35 -2.79
C PRO A 121 -23.60 3.35 -1.68
N ASP A 122 -23.07 4.57 -1.79
CA ASP A 122 -23.35 5.65 -0.86
C ASP A 122 -24.86 5.86 -0.68
N PRO A 123 -25.33 6.13 0.56
CA PRO A 123 -26.73 6.41 0.81
C PRO A 123 -27.16 7.62 -0.04
N ALA A 124 -28.35 7.51 -0.66
CA ALA A 124 -28.90 8.59 -1.48
C ALA A 124 -28.88 9.91 -0.69
N PRO A 125 -28.50 11.04 -1.33
CA PRO A 125 -28.40 12.32 -0.65
C PRO A 125 -29.72 12.62 0.08
N THR A 126 -29.61 13.01 1.35
CA THR A 126 -30.78 13.41 2.13
C THR A 126 -31.51 14.51 1.37
N PRO A 127 -32.83 14.37 1.11
CA PRO A 127 -33.57 15.38 0.38
C PRO A 127 -33.53 16.68 1.17
N SER A 128 -32.70 17.62 0.73
CA SER A 128 -32.79 19.01 1.17
C SER A 128 -34.14 19.56 0.69
N ALA A 129 -34.71 20.52 1.42
CA ALA A 129 -36.04 21.09 1.15
C ALA A 129 -36.22 21.73 -0.25
N GLY A 130 -35.19 21.71 -1.11
CA GLY A 130 -35.24 22.11 -2.51
C GLY A 130 -34.98 20.99 -3.53
N TYR A 131 -34.83 19.73 -3.13
CA TYR A 131 -34.59 18.62 -4.05
C TYR A 131 -35.81 17.67 -4.11
N SER A 132 -36.68 17.91 -5.09
CA SER A 132 -37.68 16.93 -5.52
C SER A 132 -37.09 16.07 -6.65
N PRO A 133 -36.82 14.77 -6.46
CA PRO A 133 -36.35 13.93 -7.55
C PRO A 133 -37.43 13.83 -8.63
N CYS A 134 -37.11 14.31 -9.83
CA CYS A 134 -38.00 14.24 -10.98
C CYS A 134 -38.06 12.81 -11.51
N TYR A 135 -39.02 12.04 -11.00
CA TYR A 135 -39.30 10.68 -11.46
C TYR A 135 -40.02 10.60 -12.81
N SER A 136 -40.28 11.73 -13.46
CA SER A 136 -40.84 11.76 -14.80
C SER A 136 -39.70 11.95 -15.80
N GLY A 137 -39.41 10.93 -16.62
CA GLY A 137 -38.41 10.97 -17.70
C GLY A 137 -38.74 11.96 -18.84
N SER A 138 -39.34 13.10 -18.52
CA SER A 138 -39.77 14.17 -19.43
C SER A 138 -38.87 15.41 -19.39
N GLY A 139 -37.81 15.40 -18.57
CA GLY A 139 -36.69 16.34 -18.70
C GLY A 139 -36.98 17.79 -18.33
N ARG A 140 -38.05 18.11 -17.58
CA ARG A 140 -38.25 19.45 -17.00
C ARG A 140 -38.79 19.39 -15.58
N CYS A 141 -38.02 20.00 -14.67
CA CYS A 141 -38.41 20.34 -13.31
C CYS A 141 -38.47 21.87 -13.29
N ASN A 142 -39.65 22.47 -13.04
CA ASN A 142 -39.78 23.90 -12.77
C ASN A 142 -39.79 24.13 -11.26
#